data_AF-F9XAN4-F1
#
_entry.id   AF-F9XAN4-F1
#
_cell.length_a   1.000
_cell.length_b   1.000
_cell.length_c   1.000
_cell.angle_alpha   90.00
_cell.angle_beta   90.00
_cell.angle_gamma   90.00
#
_symmetry.space_group_name_H-M   'P 1'
#
loop_
_entity.id
_entity.type
_entity.pdbx_description
1 polymer ?
#
loop_
_entity_poly.entity_id
_entity_poly.type
_entity_poly.pdbx_seq_one_letter_code
_entity_poly.pdbx_strand_id
1 'polypeptide(L)'
;MGSSMKKKKEKAKDFQKPKLKVGKARPKNTNATDTSFAAKSIVLKQQSLTESGRDATALFNHNLSLLNSKNDAQRKDVLTYLTNTVAASPNSHPQPASVILSKAQPLILDGSAAIRSQVLKLFKVLPKNQ
;
A
#
# COMPACT_ATOMS: atom_id res chain seq x y z
N MET A 1 56.09 37.85 -17.72
CA MET A 1 56.20 37.94 -16.24
C MET A 1 54.81 37.86 -15.57
N GLY A 2 54.17 36.68 -15.50
CA GLY A 2 52.78 36.55 -14.98
C GLY A 2 52.53 35.40 -14.00
N SER A 3 53.54 34.59 -13.70
CA SER A 3 53.45 33.40 -12.84
C SER A 3 53.44 33.74 -11.33
N SER A 4 54.03 34.87 -10.94
CA SER A 4 54.12 35.32 -9.53
C SER A 4 52.76 35.73 -8.95
N MET A 5 51.96 36.50 -9.68
CA MET A 5 50.64 36.94 -9.20
C MET A 5 49.62 35.80 -9.10
N LYS A 6 49.70 34.80 -9.97
CA LYS A 6 48.85 33.61 -9.91
C LYS A 6 49.15 32.79 -8.64
N LYS A 7 50.43 32.49 -8.38
CA LYS A 7 50.87 31.79 -7.16
C LYS A 7 50.51 32.57 -5.88
N LYS A 8 50.59 33.90 -5.88
CA LYS A 8 50.19 34.74 -4.74
C LYS A 8 48.68 34.70 -4.50
N LYS A 9 47.87 34.74 -5.56
CA LYS A 9 46.40 34.61 -5.46
C LYS A 9 45.98 33.22 -4.99
N GLU A 10 46.66 32.16 -5.42
CA GLU A 10 46.38 30.79 -4.98
C GLU A 10 46.68 30.60 -3.50
N LYS A 11 47.82 31.09 -2.99
CA LYS A 11 48.15 31.07 -1.55
C LYS A 11 47.17 31.90 -0.71
N ALA A 12 46.55 32.91 -1.29
CA ALA A 12 45.55 33.75 -0.61
C ALA A 12 44.13 33.17 -0.66
N LYS A 13 43.89 32.02 -1.31
CA LYS A 13 42.55 31.40 -1.37
C LYS A 13 42.19 30.64 -0.09
N ASP A 14 43.18 30.12 0.63
CA ASP A 14 42.96 29.24 1.79
C ASP A 14 42.24 29.91 2.98
N PHE A 15 42.20 31.25 3.04
CA PHE A 15 41.59 31.98 4.16
C PHE A 15 40.72 33.17 3.73
N GLN A 16 40.08 33.12 2.55
CA GLN A 16 39.20 34.22 2.13
C GLN A 16 37.87 34.19 2.90
N LYS A 17 37.70 35.16 3.80
CA LYS A 17 36.41 35.40 4.45
C LYS A 17 35.40 35.91 3.41
N PRO A 18 34.22 35.29 3.29
CA PRO A 18 33.18 35.81 2.40
C PRO A 18 32.74 37.20 2.87
N LYS A 19 32.50 38.10 1.91
CA LYS A 19 32.01 39.46 2.19
C LYS A 19 30.67 39.39 2.94
N LEU A 20 30.51 40.21 3.97
CA LEU A 20 29.26 40.38 4.69
C LEU A 20 28.18 40.89 3.72
N LYS A 21 27.10 40.14 3.56
CA LYS A 21 25.94 40.56 2.76
C LYS A 21 24.81 40.97 3.71
N VAL A 22 24.51 42.26 3.77
CA VAL A 22 23.42 42.80 4.59
C VAL A 22 22.09 42.19 4.14
N GLY A 23 21.22 41.83 5.10
CA GLY A 23 19.92 41.20 4.82
C GLY A 23 19.95 39.71 4.52
N LYS A 24 21.12 39.04 4.54
CA LYS A 24 21.22 37.58 4.44
C LYS A 24 21.60 36.97 5.79
N ALA A 25 21.18 35.72 6.00
CA ALA A 25 21.55 34.98 7.20
C ALA A 25 23.07 34.90 7.36
N ARG A 26 23.53 35.08 8.60
CA ARG A 26 24.96 34.96 8.93
C ARG A 26 25.45 33.56 8.53
N PRO A 27 26.55 33.44 7.77
CA PRO A 27 27.08 32.13 7.38
C PRO A 27 27.52 31.34 8.61
N LYS A 28 27.34 30.01 8.55
CA LYS A 28 27.82 29.09 9.59
C LYS A 28 29.34 29.23 9.74
N ASN A 29 29.84 29.07 10.97
CA ASN A 29 31.29 29.12 11.24
C ASN A 29 32.01 28.00 10.44
N THR A 30 33.25 28.26 10.04
CA THR A 30 34.03 27.35 9.17
C THR A 30 34.42 26.03 9.83
N ASN A 31 34.30 25.92 11.16
CA ASN A 31 34.57 24.74 11.95
C ASN A 31 33.29 23.99 12.39
N ALA A 32 32.12 24.41 11.90
CA ALA A 32 30.86 23.76 12.26
C ALA A 32 30.66 22.47 11.45
N THR A 33 30.62 21.32 12.13
CA THR A 33 30.21 20.05 11.53
C THR A 33 28.70 20.03 11.38
N ASP A 34 28.20 19.73 10.18
CA ASP A 34 26.77 19.56 9.95
C ASP A 34 26.33 18.13 10.33
N THR A 35 25.50 18.01 11.36
CA THR A 35 24.96 16.73 11.84
C THR A 35 23.55 16.46 11.31
N SER A 36 23.05 17.25 10.36
CA SER A 36 21.78 16.96 9.72
C SER A 36 21.91 15.72 8.83
N PHE A 37 21.17 14.67 9.15
CA PHE A 37 20.99 13.51 8.28
C PHE A 37 19.51 13.18 8.18
N ALA A 38 19.12 12.58 7.06
CA ALA A 38 17.77 12.05 6.86
C ALA A 38 17.88 10.55 6.59
N ALA A 39 17.18 9.76 7.39
CA ALA A 39 17.05 8.32 7.19
C ALA A 39 15.59 7.98 6.86
N LYS A 40 15.37 7.19 5.81
CA LYS A 40 14.04 6.69 5.44
C LYS A 40 13.95 5.21 5.78
N SER A 41 12.83 4.79 6.36
CA SER A 41 12.55 3.39 6.61
C SER A 41 12.05 2.69 5.35
N ILE A 42 12.46 1.44 5.16
CA ILE A 42 11.89 0.55 4.14
C ILE A 42 10.63 -0.07 4.73
N VAL A 43 9.51 0.04 4.02
CA VAL A 43 8.26 -0.66 4.37
C VAL A 43 8.12 -1.87 3.45
N LEU A 44 8.09 -3.05 4.05
CA LEU A 44 7.86 -4.31 3.35
C LEU A 44 6.37 -4.62 3.28
N LYS A 45 5.93 -5.25 2.18
CA LYS A 45 4.55 -5.74 2.07
C LYS A 45 4.36 -6.93 3.01
N GLN A 46 3.29 -6.88 3.81
CA GLN A 46 2.92 -7.99 4.67
C GLN A 46 2.44 -9.19 3.84
N GLN A 47 2.98 -10.36 4.13
CA GLN A 47 2.55 -11.64 3.55
C GLN A 47 1.90 -12.50 4.63
N SER A 48 0.79 -13.16 4.30
CA SER A 48 0.12 -14.09 5.20
C SER A 48 0.83 -15.44 5.15
N LEU A 49 1.85 -15.63 6.00
CA LEU A 49 2.70 -16.83 6.00
C LEU A 49 2.30 -17.89 7.04
N THR A 50 1.43 -17.55 7.99
CA THR A 50 0.98 -18.46 9.06
C THR A 50 -0.53 -18.64 9.01
N GLU A 51 -0.98 -19.88 9.25
CA GLU A 51 -2.42 -20.21 9.27
C GLU A 51 -3.04 -20.00 10.67
N SER A 52 -2.25 -20.16 11.74
CA SER A 52 -2.70 -20.22 13.14
C SER A 52 -3.10 -18.88 13.78
N GLY A 53 -3.13 -17.79 13.04
CA GLY A 53 -3.43 -16.45 13.57
C GLY A 53 -4.31 -15.59 12.66
N ARG A 54 -4.97 -16.18 11.66
CA ARG A 54 -5.80 -15.40 10.75
C ARG A 54 -7.10 -15.01 11.45
N ASP A 55 -7.25 -13.73 11.73
CA ASP A 55 -8.55 -13.14 12.04
C ASP A 55 -9.54 -13.52 10.92
N ALA A 56 -10.67 -14.11 11.31
CA ALA A 56 -11.72 -14.55 10.41
C ALA A 56 -12.18 -13.40 9.50
N THR A 57 -12.20 -12.18 10.04
CA THR A 57 -12.55 -10.96 9.29
C THR A 57 -11.51 -10.64 8.23
N ALA A 58 -10.22 -10.70 8.57
CA ALA A 58 -9.13 -10.47 7.62
C ALA A 58 -9.09 -11.53 6.52
N LEU A 59 -9.34 -12.81 6.85
CA LEU A 59 -9.45 -13.89 5.87
C LEU A 59 -10.65 -13.67 4.94
N PHE A 60 -11.81 -13.28 5.48
CA PHE A 60 -12.99 -12.99 4.68
C PHE A 60 -12.74 -11.82 3.70
N ASN A 61 -12.13 -10.73 4.18
CA ASN A 61 -11.78 -9.57 3.37
C ASN A 61 -10.76 -9.89 2.28
N HIS A 62 -9.77 -10.72 2.58
CA HIS A 62 -8.82 -11.22 1.59
C HIS A 62 -9.55 -12.00 0.48
N ASN A 63 -10.45 -12.91 0.85
CA ASN A 63 -11.24 -13.66 -0.13
C ASN A 63 -12.16 -12.74 -0.96
N LEU A 64 -12.81 -11.75 -0.36
CA LEU A 64 -13.57 -10.75 -1.11
C LEU A 64 -12.70 -10.00 -2.15
N SER A 65 -11.44 -9.69 -1.81
CA SER A 65 -10.52 -9.06 -2.76
C SER A 65 -10.17 -9.96 -3.95
N LEU A 66 -10.18 -11.28 -3.78
CA LEU A 66 -9.86 -12.25 -4.83
C LEU A 66 -10.99 -12.42 -5.86
N LEU A 67 -12.17 -11.87 -5.62
CA LEU A 67 -13.25 -11.82 -6.61
C LEU A 67 -12.86 -11.08 -7.90
N ASN A 68 -11.87 -10.18 -7.86
CA ASN A 68 -11.33 -9.50 -9.03
C ASN A 68 -10.11 -10.22 -9.65
N SER A 69 -9.81 -11.45 -9.22
CA SER A 69 -8.71 -12.21 -9.78
C SER A 69 -8.94 -12.52 -11.26
N LYS A 70 -7.87 -12.46 -12.05
CA LYS A 70 -7.91 -12.85 -13.48
C LYS A 70 -8.03 -14.37 -13.65
N ASN A 71 -7.79 -15.16 -12.61
CA ASN A 71 -7.91 -16.60 -12.65
C ASN A 71 -9.34 -17.06 -12.31
N ASP A 72 -10.00 -17.71 -13.28
CA ASP A 72 -11.38 -18.18 -13.15
C ASP A 72 -11.56 -19.24 -12.07
N ALA A 73 -10.61 -20.18 -11.93
CA ALA A 73 -10.66 -21.20 -10.89
C ALA A 73 -10.61 -20.56 -9.50
N GLN A 74 -9.72 -19.57 -9.33
CA GLN A 74 -9.61 -18.84 -8.07
C GLN A 74 -10.90 -18.07 -7.74
N ARG A 75 -11.50 -17.37 -8.71
CA ARG A 75 -12.79 -16.68 -8.49
C ARG A 75 -13.88 -17.66 -8.07
N LYS A 76 -13.96 -18.83 -8.71
CA LYS A 76 -14.94 -19.87 -8.40
C LYS A 76 -14.75 -20.46 -7.00
N ASP A 77 -13.53 -20.79 -6.62
CA ASP A 77 -13.22 -21.37 -5.31
C ASP A 77 -13.51 -20.37 -4.19
N VAL A 78 -13.13 -19.12 -4.39
CA VAL A 78 -13.42 -18.01 -3.47
C VAL A 78 -14.93 -17.80 -3.31
N LEU A 79 -15.71 -17.80 -4.40
CA LEU A 79 -17.16 -17.69 -4.33
C LEU A 79 -17.78 -18.85 -3.56
N THR A 80 -17.25 -20.06 -3.72
CA THR A 80 -17.70 -21.24 -2.98
C THR A 80 -17.42 -21.08 -1.48
N TYR A 81 -16.20 -20.63 -1.12
CA TYR A 81 -15.85 -20.31 0.27
C TYR A 81 -16.77 -19.23 0.88
N LEU A 82 -16.99 -18.13 0.16
CA LEU A 82 -17.86 -17.05 0.63
C LEU A 82 -19.31 -17.53 0.81
N THR A 83 -19.81 -18.35 -0.11
CA THR A 83 -21.16 -18.91 -0.01
C THR A 83 -21.28 -19.80 1.22
N ASN A 84 -20.31 -20.69 1.45
CA ASN A 84 -20.33 -21.59 2.61
C ASN A 84 -20.22 -20.85 3.94
N THR A 85 -19.37 -19.82 4.00
CA THR A 85 -19.19 -19.02 5.23
C THR A 85 -20.42 -18.19 5.57
N VAL A 86 -21.07 -17.58 4.57
CA VAL A 86 -22.34 -16.86 4.79
C VAL A 86 -23.47 -17.84 5.14
N ALA A 87 -23.51 -19.02 4.50
CA ALA A 87 -24.52 -20.04 4.79
C ALA A 87 -24.40 -20.61 6.21
N ALA A 88 -23.17 -20.78 6.70
CA ALA A 88 -22.92 -21.26 8.06
C ALA A 88 -23.34 -20.24 9.13
N SER A 89 -23.22 -18.94 8.84
CA SER A 89 -23.51 -17.86 9.79
C SER A 89 -24.32 -16.72 9.17
N PRO A 90 -25.64 -16.91 8.93
CA PRO A 90 -26.46 -15.97 8.16
C PRO A 90 -26.50 -14.54 8.73
N ASN A 91 -26.49 -14.40 10.06
CA ASN A 91 -26.64 -13.11 10.75
C ASN A 91 -25.33 -12.56 11.36
N SER A 92 -24.23 -13.30 11.27
CA SER A 92 -22.96 -12.96 11.95
C SER A 92 -21.76 -13.16 11.02
N HIS A 93 -21.88 -12.70 9.78
CA HIS A 93 -20.81 -12.75 8.81
C HIS A 93 -19.89 -11.51 8.95
N PRO A 94 -18.58 -11.60 8.64
CA PRO A 94 -17.61 -10.57 9.03
C PRO A 94 -17.70 -9.21 8.31
N GLN A 95 -18.58 -9.09 7.32
CA GLN A 95 -18.78 -7.87 6.53
C GLN A 95 -20.26 -7.69 6.22
N PRO A 96 -20.82 -6.47 6.17
CA PRO A 96 -22.21 -6.26 5.80
C PRO A 96 -22.54 -6.82 4.40
N ALA A 97 -23.77 -7.27 4.21
CA ALA A 97 -24.27 -7.78 2.92
C ALA A 97 -24.08 -6.77 1.77
N SER A 98 -24.24 -5.47 2.07
CA SER A 98 -24.02 -4.38 1.10
C SER A 98 -22.59 -4.34 0.55
N VAL A 99 -21.59 -4.57 1.40
CA VAL A 99 -20.17 -4.62 0.99
C VAL A 99 -19.92 -5.85 0.11
N ILE A 100 -20.44 -7.01 0.50
CA ILE A 100 -20.32 -8.24 -0.28
C ILE A 100 -20.96 -8.06 -1.66
N LEU A 101 -22.17 -7.51 -1.71
CA LEU A 101 -22.91 -7.27 -2.94
C LEU A 101 -22.16 -6.31 -3.86
N SER A 102 -21.62 -5.21 -3.34
CA SER A 102 -20.85 -4.23 -4.11
C SER A 102 -19.65 -4.84 -4.83
N LYS A 103 -19.01 -5.85 -4.22
CA LYS A 103 -17.83 -6.53 -4.77
C LYS A 103 -18.20 -7.66 -5.73
N ALA A 104 -19.31 -8.36 -5.46
CA ALA A 104 -19.75 -9.49 -6.27
C ALA A 104 -20.63 -9.09 -7.46
N GLN A 105 -21.30 -7.93 -7.46
CA GLN A 105 -22.18 -7.49 -8.55
C GLN A 105 -21.52 -7.50 -9.95
N PRO A 106 -20.24 -7.13 -10.15
CA PRO A 106 -19.67 -7.12 -11.50
C PRO A 106 -19.56 -8.52 -12.10
N LEU A 107 -19.50 -9.56 -11.24
CA LEU A 107 -19.38 -10.95 -11.65
C LEU A 107 -20.69 -11.52 -12.22
N ILE A 108 -21.80 -10.78 -12.17
CA ILE A 108 -23.02 -11.13 -12.92
C ILE A 108 -22.73 -11.15 -14.43
N LEU A 109 -21.83 -10.28 -14.88
CA LEU A 109 -21.40 -10.17 -16.28
C LEU A 109 -20.10 -10.92 -16.58
N ASP A 110 -19.69 -11.84 -15.70
CA ASP A 110 -18.46 -12.63 -15.90
C ASP A 110 -18.56 -13.52 -17.15
N GLY A 111 -17.46 -13.62 -17.89
CA GLY A 111 -17.39 -14.43 -19.12
C GLY A 111 -17.66 -15.92 -18.87
N SER A 112 -17.36 -16.42 -17.67
CA SER A 112 -17.59 -17.82 -17.29
C SER A 112 -19.00 -18.04 -16.75
N ALA A 113 -19.76 -18.93 -17.40
CA ALA A 113 -21.09 -19.34 -16.92
C ALA A 113 -21.05 -19.99 -15.52
N ALA A 114 -19.96 -20.70 -15.21
CA ALA A 114 -19.79 -21.34 -13.90
C ALA A 114 -19.70 -20.29 -12.78
N ILE A 115 -18.97 -19.20 -13.00
CA ILE A 115 -18.82 -18.10 -12.04
C ILE A 115 -20.16 -17.40 -11.83
N ARG A 116 -20.85 -17.05 -12.92
CA ARG A 116 -22.20 -16.46 -12.85
C ARG A 116 -23.16 -17.32 -12.04
N SER A 117 -23.11 -18.65 -12.19
CA SER A 117 -23.94 -19.57 -11.41
C SER A 117 -23.61 -19.57 -9.90
N GLN A 118 -22.33 -19.42 -9.55
CA GLN A 118 -21.89 -19.36 -8.15
C GLN A 118 -22.24 -18.04 -7.48
N VAL A 119 -22.14 -16.92 -8.20
CA VAL A 119 -22.59 -15.61 -7.71
C VAL A 119 -24.07 -15.63 -7.36
N LEU A 120 -24.90 -16.25 -8.20
CA LEU A 120 -26.33 -16.40 -7.91
C LEU A 120 -26.59 -17.23 -6.65
N LYS A 121 -25.78 -18.25 -6.38
CA LYS A 121 -25.89 -19.02 -5.12
C LYS A 121 -25.52 -18.16 -3.93
N LEU A 122 -24.44 -17.39 -4.00
CA LEU A 122 -24.06 -16.45 -2.95
C LEU A 122 -25.20 -15.47 -2.63
N PHE A 123 -25.79 -14.86 -3.65
CA PHE A 123 -26.87 -13.87 -3.47
C PHE A 123 -28.15 -14.46 -2.86
N LYS A 124 -28.43 -15.75 -3.10
CA LYS A 124 -29.57 -16.43 -2.47
C LYS A 124 -29.38 -16.67 -0.98
N VAL A 125 -28.13 -16.76 -0.52
CA VAL A 125 -27.78 -17.03 0.88
C VAL A 125 -27.66 -15.73 1.68
N LEU A 126 -27.44 -14.58 1.03
CA LEU A 126 -27.40 -13.28 1.70
C LEU A 126 -28.76 -12.95 2.38
N PRO A 127 -28.73 -12.32 3.57
CA PRO A 127 -29.94 -11.92 4.27
C PRO A 127 -30.71 -10.85 3.49
N LYS A 128 -32.04 -10.96 3.49
CA LYS A 128 -32.93 -10.13 2.64
C LYS A 128 -33.18 -8.71 3.17
N ASN A 129 -32.90 -8.45 4.46
CA ASN A 129 -33.37 -7.25 5.17
C ASN A 129 -32.25 -6.57 6.00
N GLN A 130 -31.04 -6.39 5.46
CA GLN A 130 -29.99 -5.58 6.08
C GLN A 130 -29.55 -4.42 5.19
#